data_AF-A0A928PRV8-F1
#
_entry.id   AF-A0A928PRV8-F1
#
_cell.length_a   1.000
_cell.length_b   1.000
_cell.length_c   1.000
_cell.angle_alpha   90.00
_cell.angle_beta   90.00
_cell.angle_gamma   90.00
#
_symmetry.space_group_name_H-M   'P 1'
#
loop_
_entity.id
_entity.type
_entity.pdbx_description
1 polymer ?
#
loop_
_entity_poly.entity_id
_entity_poly.type
_entity_poly.pdbx_seq_one_letter_code
_entity_poly.pdbx_strand_id
1 'polypeptide(L)'
;MNCPSCGCQMSGAARFCPMCGVIIRQDAVDARFGKLPEVPLTEPPLPDETLLRRYAGLNHCGAGIVRALKVLAALLAVVIGVCGVVYGVMLLLDRNTLQGIISLVLGPGIGLLLYVTLSFGIVLYENISFIARQSEMQNRISAAQLELVNDMLHAQKEELEMTRQNSELLRVLDGTAFDAVKQAERQNELLDRLTEIQRAGEQKLISIKDSTEQLNRLFAGYEKSSHTWRSNARQFSHAVALAVSQLPERIRRALAGEQSDTEATDDDTVLTAESGDMEIDSSEAAENENT
;
A
#
# COMPACT_ATOMS: atom_id res chain seq x y z
N MET A 1 0.66 4.14 -14.29
CA MET A 1 -0.10 3.93 -15.56
C MET A 1 0.51 4.80 -16.65
N ASN A 2 0.50 4.38 -17.93
CA ASN A 2 1.09 5.18 -19.01
C ASN A 2 -0.01 5.92 -19.79
N CYS A 3 0.25 7.17 -20.20
CA CYS A 3 -0.68 7.93 -21.03
C CYS A 3 -0.90 7.24 -22.38
N PRO A 4 -2.15 7.00 -22.82
CA PRO A 4 -2.40 6.42 -24.15
C PRO A 4 -2.05 7.38 -25.28
N SER A 5 -1.99 8.70 -25.02
CA SER A 5 -1.68 9.71 -26.03
C SER A 5 -0.18 9.97 -26.17
N CYS A 6 0.56 10.12 -25.06
CA CYS A 6 1.98 10.50 -25.10
C CYS A 6 2.95 9.48 -24.48
N GLY A 7 2.47 8.36 -23.95
CA GLY A 7 3.31 7.31 -23.34
C GLY A 7 3.93 7.65 -21.98
N CYS A 8 3.78 8.89 -21.48
CA CYS A 8 4.35 9.32 -20.20
C CYS A 8 3.82 8.48 -19.02
N GLN A 9 4.72 8.07 -18.12
CA GLN A 9 4.41 7.28 -16.93
C GLN A 9 3.84 8.20 -15.82
N MET A 10 2.66 7.85 -15.29
CA MET A 10 1.92 8.62 -14.28
C MET A 10 1.63 7.79 -13.04
N SER A 11 1.54 8.47 -11.90
CA SER A 11 0.95 7.91 -10.68
C SER A 11 -0.55 7.62 -10.93
N GLY A 12 -1.04 6.51 -10.38
CA GLY A 12 -2.37 5.95 -10.70
C GLY A 12 -3.58 6.83 -10.33
N ALA A 13 -3.38 7.98 -9.68
CA ALA A 13 -4.44 8.86 -9.21
C ALA A 13 -4.62 10.16 -10.04
N ALA A 14 -3.79 10.39 -11.07
CA ALA A 14 -3.86 11.62 -11.85
C ALA A 14 -5.04 11.62 -12.84
N ARG A 15 -5.93 12.63 -12.73
CA ARG A 15 -7.09 12.82 -13.64
C ARG A 15 -6.70 13.33 -15.04
N PHE A 16 -5.51 13.92 -15.16
CA PHE A 16 -5.02 14.52 -16.41
C PHE A 16 -3.52 14.24 -16.57
N CYS A 17 -3.09 14.08 -17.82
CA CYS A 17 -1.69 13.95 -18.15
C CYS A 17 -0.93 15.27 -17.91
N PRO A 18 0.11 15.33 -17.07
CA PRO A 18 0.88 16.55 -16.87
C PRO A 18 1.69 16.96 -18.11
N MET A 19 1.94 16.04 -19.04
CA MET A 19 2.72 16.30 -20.26
C MET A 19 1.88 16.75 -21.45
N CYS A 20 0.67 16.22 -21.64
CA CYS A 20 -0.16 16.51 -22.83
C CYS A 20 -1.55 17.08 -22.51
N GLY A 21 -1.94 17.18 -21.24
CA GLY A 21 -3.23 17.75 -20.82
C GLY A 21 -4.45 16.86 -21.12
N VAL A 22 -4.27 15.69 -21.74
CA VAL A 22 -5.38 14.78 -22.04
C VAL A 22 -5.97 14.21 -20.75
N ILE A 23 -7.30 14.29 -20.65
CA ILE A 23 -8.09 13.75 -19.54
C ILE A 23 -8.05 12.22 -19.62
N ILE A 24 -7.59 11.56 -18.56
CA ILE A 24 -7.59 10.10 -18.46
C ILE A 24 -8.98 9.72 -17.91
N ARG A 25 -9.85 9.13 -18.73
CA ARG A 25 -11.19 8.70 -18.30
C ARG A 25 -11.10 7.72 -17.14
N GLN A 26 -11.81 8.02 -16.06
CA GLN A 26 -11.77 7.32 -14.77
C GLN A 26 -12.26 5.86 -14.88
N ASP A 27 -13.12 5.59 -15.86
CA ASP A 27 -13.68 4.29 -16.20
C ASP A 27 -12.60 3.23 -16.50
N ALA A 28 -11.44 3.65 -17.03
CA ALA A 28 -10.30 2.76 -17.30
C ALA A 28 -9.45 2.45 -16.05
N VAL A 29 -9.51 3.33 -15.04
CA VAL A 29 -8.81 3.17 -13.76
C VAL A 29 -9.64 2.25 -12.84
N ASP A 30 -10.95 2.47 -12.79
CA ASP A 30 -11.88 1.66 -11.99
C ASP A 30 -11.90 0.19 -12.43
N ALA A 31 -11.72 -0.08 -13.73
CA ALA A 31 -11.63 -1.44 -14.26
C ALA A 31 -10.35 -2.19 -13.85
N ARG A 32 -9.26 -1.49 -13.50
CA ARG A 32 -7.97 -2.11 -13.14
C ARG A 32 -7.69 -2.17 -11.65
N PHE A 33 -8.21 -1.22 -10.87
CA PHE A 33 -7.87 -1.10 -9.45
C PHE A 33 -9.02 -1.43 -8.51
N GLY A 34 -10.19 -1.82 -9.04
CA GLY A 34 -11.41 -1.97 -8.25
C GLY A 34 -11.92 -0.61 -7.78
N LYS A 35 -13.22 -0.51 -7.49
CA LYS A 35 -13.79 0.72 -6.91
C LYS A 35 -13.05 1.06 -5.63
N LEU A 36 -12.26 2.14 -5.63
CA LEU A 36 -11.79 2.73 -4.38
C LEU A 36 -13.02 3.15 -3.58
N PRO A 37 -13.03 2.95 -2.24
CA PRO A 37 -14.12 3.43 -1.41
C PRO A 37 -14.22 4.94 -1.62
N GLU A 38 -15.41 5.40 -2.02
CA GLU A 38 -15.75 6.81 -2.07
C GLU A 38 -15.57 7.36 -0.66
N VAL A 39 -14.44 8.02 -0.40
CA VAL A 39 -14.28 8.83 0.81
C VAL A 39 -15.28 9.97 0.62
N PRO A 40 -16.33 10.07 1.44
CA PRO A 40 -17.29 11.16 1.32
C PRO A 40 -16.50 12.45 1.51
N LEU A 41 -16.38 13.24 0.45
CA LEU A 41 -15.97 14.63 0.58
C LEU A 41 -17.06 15.31 1.40
N THR A 42 -16.87 15.37 2.72
CA THR A 42 -17.60 16.31 3.56
C THR A 42 -17.17 17.69 3.11
N GLU A 43 -18.00 18.29 2.26
CA GLU A 43 -17.90 19.71 1.93
C GLU A 43 -17.84 20.49 3.25
N PRO A 44 -16.89 21.43 3.41
CA PRO A 44 -16.84 22.25 4.60
C PRO A 44 -18.20 22.95 4.76
N PRO A 45 -18.76 22.98 5.98
CA PRO A 45 -20.10 23.52 6.20
C PRO A 45 -20.16 24.94 5.65
N LEU A 46 -21.04 25.16 4.68
CA LEU A 46 -21.26 26.47 4.10
C LEU A 46 -21.53 27.48 5.24
N PRO A 47 -20.92 28.68 5.20
CA PRO A 47 -21.17 29.70 6.20
C PRO A 47 -22.66 30.03 6.21
N ASP A 48 -23.22 30.00 7.41
CA ASP A 48 -24.64 30.15 7.74
C ASP A 48 -25.30 31.31 6.95
N GLU A 49 -26.28 30.99 6.09
CA GLU A 49 -27.01 31.95 5.23
C GLU A 49 -27.61 33.12 6.03
N THR A 50 -27.80 32.93 7.34
CA THR A 50 -28.31 33.97 8.24
C THR A 50 -27.35 35.17 8.37
N LEU A 51 -26.03 34.97 8.24
CA LEU A 51 -25.05 36.07 8.25
C LEU A 51 -25.14 36.90 6.96
N LEU A 52 -25.24 36.25 5.79
CA LEU A 52 -25.40 36.97 4.52
C LEU A 52 -26.69 37.80 4.49
N ARG A 53 -27.79 37.30 5.05
CA ARG A 53 -29.05 38.06 5.14
C ARG A 53 -28.98 39.29 6.05
N ARG A 54 -28.19 39.25 7.13
CA ARG A 54 -28.01 40.43 8.00
C ARG A 54 -27.22 41.55 7.32
N TYR A 55 -26.22 41.21 6.52
CA TYR A 55 -25.43 42.23 5.80
C TYR A 55 -26.20 42.84 4.61
N ALA A 56 -27.08 42.10 3.95
CA ALA A 56 -27.92 42.64 2.88
C ALA A 56 -28.90 43.74 3.37
N GLY A 57 -29.41 43.62 4.61
CA GLY A 57 -30.35 44.57 5.20
C GLY A 57 -29.76 45.95 5.54
N LEU A 58 -28.48 46.01 5.94
CA LEU A 58 -27.84 47.28 6.34
C LEU A 58 -27.66 48.26 5.16
N ASN A 59 -27.45 47.73 3.95
CA ASN A 59 -27.23 48.56 2.76
C ASN A 59 -28.49 49.33 2.31
N HIS A 60 -29.68 48.85 2.69
CA HIS A 60 -30.94 49.53 2.33
C HIS A 60 -31.27 50.74 3.20
N CYS A 61 -30.80 50.77 4.45
CA CYS A 61 -31.02 51.93 5.34
C CYS A 61 -30.13 53.13 4.97
N GLY A 62 -28.89 52.91 4.53
CA GLY A 62 -27.98 53.99 4.14
C GLY A 62 -28.45 54.78 2.90
N ALA A 63 -29.02 54.08 1.91
CA ALA A 63 -29.50 54.71 0.67
C ALA A 63 -30.68 55.67 0.90
N GLY A 64 -31.52 55.40 1.92
CA GLY A 64 -32.64 56.27 2.27
C GLY A 64 -32.19 57.62 2.83
N ILE A 65 -31.19 57.62 3.71
CA ILE A 65 -30.68 58.83 4.36
C ILE A 65 -30.02 59.77 3.33
N VAL A 66 -29.25 59.23 2.39
CA VAL A 66 -28.61 60.03 1.33
C VAL A 66 -29.64 60.68 0.40
N ARG A 67 -30.73 59.97 0.05
CA ARG A 67 -31.81 60.57 -0.74
C ARG A 67 -32.52 61.69 0.02
N ALA A 68 -32.78 61.50 1.32
CA ALA A 68 -33.39 62.52 2.17
C ALA A 68 -32.52 63.78 2.27
N LEU A 69 -31.20 63.63 2.45
CA LEU A 69 -30.24 64.74 2.49
C LEU A 69 -30.19 65.51 1.17
N LYS A 70 -30.23 64.83 0.01
CA LYS A 70 -30.28 65.49 -1.31
C LYS A 70 -31.53 66.32 -1.49
N VAL A 71 -32.69 65.81 -1.05
CA VAL A 71 -33.96 66.55 -1.12
C VAL A 71 -33.93 67.77 -0.20
N LEU A 72 -33.39 67.64 1.02
CA LEU A 72 -33.25 68.75 1.97
C LEU A 72 -32.32 69.85 1.42
N ALA A 73 -31.19 69.49 0.81
CA ALA A 73 -30.28 70.43 0.19
C ALA A 73 -30.93 71.19 -0.98
N ALA A 74 -31.70 70.49 -1.82
CA ALA A 74 -32.45 71.12 -2.92
C ALA A 74 -33.50 72.13 -2.39
N LEU A 75 -34.22 71.79 -1.32
CA LEU A 75 -35.18 72.68 -0.68
C LEU A 75 -34.51 73.94 -0.10
N LEU A 76 -33.37 73.78 0.58
CA LEU A 76 -32.60 74.92 1.11
C LEU A 76 -32.12 75.85 0.00
N ALA A 77 -31.68 75.31 -1.14
CA ALA A 77 -31.27 76.10 -2.29
C ALA A 77 -32.41 76.96 -2.84
N VAL A 78 -33.63 76.39 -2.93
CA VAL A 78 -34.83 77.13 -3.35
C VAL A 78 -35.15 78.25 -2.36
N VAL A 79 -35.14 77.98 -1.05
CA VAL A 79 -35.43 78.99 -0.02
C VAL A 79 -34.44 80.15 -0.08
N ILE A 80 -33.14 79.85 -0.19
CA ILE A 80 -32.09 80.88 -0.30
C ILE A 80 -32.29 81.72 -1.57
N GLY A 81 -32.61 81.08 -2.70
CA GLY A 81 -32.90 81.78 -3.95
C GLY A 81 -34.08 82.74 -3.84
N VAL A 82 -35.19 82.29 -3.24
CA VAL A 82 -36.39 83.13 -3.03
C VAL A 82 -36.07 84.31 -2.10
N CYS A 83 -35.40 84.07 -0.97
CA CYS A 83 -34.99 85.13 -0.05
C CYS A 83 -34.06 86.16 -0.72
N GLY A 84 -33.13 85.70 -1.56
CA GLY A 84 -32.23 86.59 -2.31
C GLY A 84 -32.96 87.50 -3.29
N VAL A 85 -33.97 86.97 -4.00
CA VAL A 85 -34.81 87.78 -4.92
C VAL A 85 -35.61 88.81 -4.14
N VAL A 86 -36.27 88.41 -3.05
CA VAL A 86 -37.07 89.33 -2.21
C VAL A 86 -36.20 90.45 -1.63
N TYR A 87 -35.00 90.11 -1.15
CA TYR A 87 -34.06 91.09 -0.62
C TYR A 87 -33.54 92.04 -1.70
N GLY A 88 -33.26 91.53 -2.90
CA GLY A 88 -32.88 92.36 -4.06
C GLY A 88 -33.98 93.35 -4.47
N VAL A 89 -35.25 92.92 -4.45
CA VAL A 89 -36.40 93.80 -4.72
C VAL A 89 -36.58 94.86 -3.63
N MET A 90 -36.41 94.48 -2.36
CA MET A 90 -36.43 95.43 -1.23
C MET A 90 -35.34 96.51 -1.35
N LEU A 91 -34.13 96.12 -1.76
CA LEU A 91 -33.02 97.07 -1.96
C LEU A 91 -33.23 97.99 -3.18
N LEU A 92 -33.92 97.52 -4.23
CA LEU A 92 -34.27 98.34 -5.39
C LEU A 92 -35.28 99.44 -5.06
N LEU A 93 -36.08 99.26 -4.00
CA LEU A 93 -37.05 100.25 -3.54
C LEU A 93 -36.42 101.39 -2.73
N ASP A 94 -35.17 101.25 -2.27
CA ASP A 94 -34.48 102.27 -1.49
C ASP A 94 -33.64 103.22 -2.38
N ARG A 95 -33.83 104.52 -2.20
CA ARG A 95 -33.74 105.55 -3.25
C ARG A 95 -32.32 106.06 -3.58
N ASN A 96 -31.28 105.31 -3.21
CA ASN A 96 -29.87 105.63 -3.48
C ASN A 96 -29.31 104.70 -4.58
N THR A 97 -29.45 105.13 -5.82
CA THR A 97 -29.23 104.36 -7.06
C THR A 97 -27.83 103.76 -7.22
N LEU A 98 -26.78 104.31 -6.62
CA LEU A 98 -25.42 103.75 -6.78
C LEU A 98 -25.15 102.56 -5.84
N GLN A 99 -25.63 102.64 -4.58
CA GLN A 99 -25.49 101.56 -3.60
C GLN A 99 -26.43 100.38 -3.91
N GLY A 100 -27.59 100.67 -4.50
CA GLY A 100 -28.53 99.66 -5.00
C GLY A 100 -27.92 98.82 -6.12
N ILE A 101 -27.27 99.44 -7.12
CA ILE A 101 -26.66 98.71 -8.25
C ILE A 101 -25.47 97.84 -7.81
N ILE A 102 -24.60 98.36 -6.94
CA ILE A 102 -23.46 97.60 -6.40
C ILE A 102 -23.96 96.36 -5.62
N SER A 103 -25.00 96.52 -4.80
CA SER A 103 -25.61 95.41 -4.05
C SER A 103 -26.35 94.42 -4.96
N LEU A 104 -27.00 94.91 -6.03
CA LEU A 104 -27.72 94.09 -7.00
C LEU A 104 -26.78 93.19 -7.82
N VAL A 105 -25.56 93.66 -8.12
CA VAL A 105 -24.58 92.89 -8.90
C VAL A 105 -23.72 91.99 -8.02
N LEU A 106 -23.24 92.50 -6.87
CA LEU A 106 -22.35 91.72 -5.99
C LEU A 106 -23.10 90.72 -5.11
N GLY A 107 -24.33 91.01 -4.69
CA GLY A 107 -25.14 90.12 -3.85
C GLY A 107 -25.34 88.72 -4.46
N PRO A 108 -25.89 88.61 -5.68
CA PRO A 108 -26.08 87.31 -6.32
C PRO A 108 -24.74 86.66 -6.73
N GLY A 109 -23.72 87.44 -7.08
CA GLY A 109 -22.38 86.91 -7.39
C GLY A 109 -21.71 86.23 -6.19
N ILE A 110 -21.74 86.86 -5.01
CA ILE A 110 -21.20 86.30 -3.77
C ILE A 110 -22.04 85.10 -3.31
N GLY A 111 -23.37 85.19 -3.42
CA GLY A 111 -24.27 84.08 -3.09
C GLY A 111 -24.02 82.85 -3.96
N LEU A 112 -23.84 83.03 -5.28
CA LEU A 112 -23.51 81.94 -6.20
C LEU A 112 -22.14 81.35 -5.89
N LEU A 113 -21.14 82.19 -5.60
CA LEU A 113 -19.79 81.73 -5.25
C LEU A 113 -19.79 80.88 -3.98
N LEU A 114 -20.48 81.34 -2.92
CA LEU A 114 -20.64 80.59 -1.67
C LEU A 114 -21.43 79.29 -1.88
N TYR A 115 -22.46 79.31 -2.72
CA TYR A 115 -23.22 78.10 -3.05
C TYR A 115 -22.36 77.06 -3.78
N VAL A 116 -21.56 77.48 -4.76
CA VAL A 116 -20.67 76.59 -5.51
C VAL A 116 -19.58 76.03 -4.60
N THR A 117 -18.96 76.84 -3.73
CA THR A 117 -17.93 76.36 -2.81
C THR A 117 -18.48 75.42 -1.75
N LEU A 118 -19.66 75.70 -1.17
CA LEU A 118 -20.34 74.79 -0.25
C LEU A 118 -20.74 73.48 -0.93
N SER A 119 -21.34 73.55 -2.12
CA SER A 119 -21.75 72.36 -2.87
C SER A 119 -20.54 71.49 -3.23
N PHE A 120 -19.44 72.11 -3.67
CA PHE A 120 -18.20 71.41 -3.96
C PHE A 120 -17.58 70.80 -2.69
N GLY A 121 -17.60 71.52 -1.57
CA GLY A 121 -17.14 71.03 -0.27
C GLY A 121 -17.91 69.81 0.22
N ILE A 122 -19.24 69.79 0.05
CA ILE A 122 -20.09 68.63 0.40
C ILE A 122 -19.75 67.43 -0.48
N VAL A 123 -19.60 67.62 -1.80
CA VAL A 123 -19.24 66.53 -2.73
C VAL A 123 -17.85 65.97 -2.41
N LEU A 124 -16.88 66.83 -2.10
CA LEU A 124 -15.55 66.39 -1.68
C LEU A 124 -15.60 65.62 -0.36
N TYR A 125 -16.38 66.09 0.61
CA TYR A 125 -16.55 65.40 1.89
C TYR A 125 -17.18 64.01 1.72
N GLU A 126 -18.23 63.88 0.89
CA GLU A 126 -18.83 62.59 0.57
C GLU A 126 -17.83 61.65 -0.10
N ASN A 127 -17.07 62.12 -1.09
CA ASN A 127 -16.07 61.30 -1.77
C ASN A 127 -14.94 60.84 -0.83
N ILE A 128 -14.42 61.75 0.02
CA ILE A 128 -13.36 61.40 0.97
C ILE A 128 -13.89 60.41 2.02
N SER A 129 -15.10 60.61 2.54
CA SER A 129 -15.71 59.68 3.49
C SER A 129 -16.00 58.31 2.89
N PHE A 130 -16.36 58.26 1.60
CA PHE A 130 -16.54 57.00 0.87
C PHE A 130 -15.22 56.25 0.69
N ILE A 131 -14.15 56.95 0.29
CA ILE A 131 -12.81 56.38 0.15
C ILE A 131 -12.31 55.84 1.50
N ALA A 132 -12.53 56.58 2.60
CA ALA A 132 -12.16 56.13 3.94
C ALA A 132 -12.92 54.87 4.38
N ARG A 133 -14.21 54.76 4.05
CA ARG A 133 -14.99 53.53 4.34
C ARG A 133 -14.55 52.35 3.48
N GLN A 134 -14.17 52.59 2.22
CA GLN A 134 -13.63 51.54 1.36
C GLN A 134 -12.29 51.02 1.86
N SER A 135 -11.39 51.89 2.31
CA SER A 135 -10.10 51.44 2.85
C SER A 135 -10.27 50.65 4.15
N GLU A 136 -11.21 51.04 5.01
CA GLU A 136 -11.53 50.26 6.22
C GLU A 136 -12.10 48.87 5.87
N MET A 137 -13.02 48.79 4.91
CA MET A 137 -13.53 47.52 4.41
C MET A 137 -12.43 46.64 3.82
N GLN A 138 -11.53 47.20 3.01
CA GLN A 138 -10.39 46.46 2.46
C GLN A 138 -9.45 45.95 3.55
N ASN A 139 -9.18 46.74 4.59
CA ASN A 139 -8.36 46.33 5.72
C ASN A 139 -9.00 45.20 6.53
N ARG A 140 -10.34 45.19 6.68
CA ARG A 140 -11.04 44.08 7.34
C ARG A 140 -11.03 42.81 6.51
N ILE A 141 -11.18 42.92 5.19
CA ILE A 141 -11.10 41.78 4.27
C ILE A 141 -9.69 41.19 4.26
N SER A 142 -8.65 42.03 4.20
CA SER A 142 -7.26 41.55 4.21
C SER A 142 -6.89 40.90 5.55
N ALA A 143 -7.37 41.43 6.68
CA ALA A 143 -7.19 40.81 7.99
C ALA A 143 -7.87 39.43 8.07
N ALA A 144 -9.13 39.32 7.61
CA ALA A 144 -9.85 38.04 7.60
C ALA A 144 -9.20 37.02 6.64
N GLN A 145 -8.68 37.47 5.50
CA GLN A 145 -7.93 36.60 4.58
C GLN A 145 -6.62 36.10 5.21
N LEU A 146 -5.94 36.94 5.99
CA LEU A 146 -4.71 36.56 6.69
C LEU A 146 -4.99 35.51 7.78
N GLU A 147 -6.08 35.67 8.54
CA GLU A 147 -6.52 34.66 9.52
C GLU A 147 -6.84 33.32 8.84
N LEU A 148 -7.59 33.34 7.73
CA LEU A 148 -7.90 32.11 6.98
C LEU A 148 -6.64 31.40 6.46
N VAL A 149 -5.68 32.16 5.93
CA VAL A 149 -4.40 31.59 5.46
C VAL A 149 -3.59 31.02 6.63
N ASN A 150 -3.60 31.67 7.78
CA ASN A 150 -2.93 31.18 8.97
C ASN A 150 -3.55 29.87 9.48
N ASP A 151 -4.88 29.77 9.48
CA ASP A 151 -5.60 28.54 9.86
C ASP A 151 -5.31 27.39 8.88
N MET A 152 -5.29 27.67 7.58
CA MET A 152 -4.89 26.68 6.57
C MET A 152 -3.44 26.21 6.76
N LEU A 153 -2.54 27.12 7.11
CA LEU A 153 -1.13 26.78 7.39
C LEU A 153 -1.01 25.88 8.62
N HIS A 154 -1.79 26.15 9.67
CA HIS A 154 -1.85 25.31 10.87
C HIS A 154 -2.39 23.92 10.55
N ALA A 155 -3.47 23.81 9.77
CA ALA A 155 -4.02 22.53 9.35
C ALA A 155 -3.02 21.72 8.50
N GLN A 156 -2.31 22.36 7.57
CA GLN A 156 -1.25 21.71 6.78
C GLN A 156 -0.08 21.24 7.65
N LYS A 157 0.28 22.01 8.68
CA LYS A 157 1.35 21.62 9.61
C LYS A 157 0.96 20.38 10.41
N GLU A 158 -0.28 20.30 10.90
CA GLU A 158 -0.78 19.11 11.61
C GLU A 158 -0.82 17.87 10.70
N GLU A 159 -1.25 18.02 9.44
CA GLU A 159 -1.22 16.94 8.45
C GLU A 159 0.21 16.45 8.17
N LEU A 160 1.19 17.38 8.12
CA LEU A 160 2.60 17.04 7.94
C LEU A 160 3.19 16.32 9.15
N GLU A 161 2.78 16.69 10.37
CA GLU A 161 3.20 16.01 11.60
C GLU A 161 2.59 14.60 11.68
N MET A 162 1.33 14.42 11.31
CA MET A 162 0.68 13.10 11.23
C MET A 162 1.35 12.20 10.18
N THR A 163 1.65 12.72 8.99
CA THR A 163 2.36 11.96 7.95
C THR A 163 3.78 11.58 8.38
N ARG A 164 4.47 12.47 9.11
CA ARG A 164 5.77 12.14 9.72
C ARG A 164 5.65 11.00 10.73
N GLN A 165 4.69 11.06 11.65
CA GLN A 165 4.43 9.97 12.61
C GLN A 165 4.09 8.66 11.92
N ASN A 166 3.25 8.70 10.88
CA ASN A 166 2.93 7.52 10.06
C ASN A 166 4.16 6.96 9.34
N SER A 167 5.08 7.81 8.86
CA SER A 167 6.33 7.36 8.24
C SER A 167 7.29 6.68 9.23
N GLU A 168 7.32 7.15 10.48
CA GLU A 168 8.08 6.49 11.56
C GLU A 168 7.46 5.15 11.94
N LEU A 169 6.13 5.07 11.99
CA LEU A 169 5.38 3.83 12.24
C LEU A 169 5.59 2.80 11.12
N LEU A 170 5.60 3.25 9.86
CA LEU A 170 5.92 2.43 8.70
C LEU A 170 7.36 1.93 8.74
N ARG A 171 8.34 2.72 9.18
CA ARG A 171 9.73 2.25 9.36
C ARG A 171 9.85 1.18 10.43
N VAL A 172 9.11 1.30 11.53
CA VAL A 172 9.05 0.26 12.57
C VAL A 172 8.41 -1.01 12.02
N LEU A 173 7.33 -0.87 11.26
CA LEU A 173 6.65 -1.99 10.59
C LEU A 173 7.55 -2.69 9.56
N ASP A 174 8.27 -1.94 8.72
CA ASP A 174 9.20 -2.48 7.72
C ASP A 174 10.36 -3.24 8.38
N GLY A 175 10.85 -2.77 9.54
CA GLY A 175 11.84 -3.51 10.33
C GLY A 175 11.31 -4.87 10.79
N THR A 176 10.09 -4.91 11.33
CA THR A 176 9.46 -6.16 11.78
C THR A 176 9.06 -7.08 10.62
N ALA A 177 8.65 -6.53 9.48
CA ALA A 177 8.30 -7.28 8.28
C ALA A 177 9.54 -7.92 7.64
N PHE A 178 10.68 -7.21 7.64
CA PHE A 178 11.94 -7.75 7.16
C PHE A 178 12.42 -8.93 8.01
N ASP A 179 12.29 -8.85 9.33
CA ASP A 179 12.63 -9.96 10.22
C ASP A 179 11.69 -11.17 10.03
N ALA A 180 10.39 -10.94 9.80
CA ALA A 180 9.43 -11.99 9.49
C ALA A 180 9.73 -12.68 8.14
N VAL A 181 10.11 -11.93 7.10
CA VAL A 181 10.52 -12.49 5.79
C VAL A 181 11.80 -13.31 5.94
N LYS A 182 12.79 -12.81 6.68
CA LYS A 182 14.05 -13.53 6.94
C LYS A 182 13.81 -14.81 7.76
N GLN A 183 12.82 -14.83 8.63
CA GLN A 183 12.41 -16.02 9.37
C GLN A 183 11.69 -17.03 8.46
N ALA A 184 10.84 -16.57 7.55
CA ALA A 184 10.18 -17.43 6.55
C ALA A 184 11.18 -18.05 5.56
N GLU A 185 12.22 -17.31 5.17
CA GLU A 185 13.28 -17.81 4.29
C GLU A 185 14.08 -18.95 4.94
N ARG A 186 14.39 -18.84 6.24
CA ARG A 186 15.00 -19.94 7.01
C ARG A 186 14.08 -21.16 7.13
N GLN A 187 12.77 -20.95 7.23
CA GLN A 187 11.81 -22.05 7.27
C GLN A 187 11.71 -22.78 5.92
N ASN A 188 11.81 -22.05 4.80
CA ASN A 188 11.86 -22.66 3.47
C ASN A 188 13.15 -23.45 3.26
N GLU A 189 14.31 -22.95 3.72
CA GLU A 189 15.57 -23.72 3.64
C GLU A 189 15.48 -25.04 4.43
N LEU A 190 14.86 -25.02 5.60
CA LEU A 190 14.62 -26.24 6.38
C LEU A 190 13.67 -27.21 5.67
N LEU A 191 12.63 -26.69 5.01
CA LEU A 191 11.71 -27.52 4.24
C LEU A 191 12.41 -28.19 3.06
N ASP A 192 13.27 -27.46 2.34
CA ASP A 192 14.05 -28.00 1.24
C ASP A 192 14.99 -29.12 1.72
N ARG A 193 15.70 -28.92 2.84
CA ARG A 193 16.54 -29.97 3.45
C ARG A 193 15.73 -31.21 3.84
N LEU A 194 14.53 -31.04 4.39
CA LEU A 194 13.64 -32.17 4.71
C LEU A 194 13.21 -32.93 3.46
N THR A 195 12.89 -32.23 2.36
CA THR A 195 12.54 -32.88 1.10
C THR A 195 13.72 -33.62 0.48
N GLU A 196 14.94 -33.11 0.64
CA GLU A 196 16.16 -33.77 0.16
C GLU A 196 16.44 -35.04 0.97
N ILE A 197 16.32 -35.00 2.30
CA ILE A 197 16.40 -36.17 3.17
C ILE A 197 15.34 -37.21 2.78
N GLN A 198 14.11 -36.78 2.51
CA GLN A 198 13.04 -37.68 2.07
C GLN A 198 13.39 -38.35 0.73
N ARG A 199 13.86 -37.59 -0.27
CA ARG A 199 14.28 -38.16 -1.57
C ARG A 199 15.45 -39.14 -1.41
N ALA A 200 16.42 -38.82 -0.56
CA ALA A 200 17.53 -39.72 -0.26
C ALA A 200 17.02 -41.02 0.41
N GLY A 201 16.04 -40.91 1.30
CA GLY A 201 15.34 -42.06 1.89
C GLY A 201 14.62 -42.92 0.85
N GLU A 202 13.88 -42.30 -0.06
CA GLU A 202 13.17 -42.99 -1.15
C GLU A 202 14.13 -43.71 -2.10
N GLN A 203 15.27 -43.09 -2.46
CA GLN A 203 16.30 -43.73 -3.27
C GLN A 203 16.92 -44.96 -2.59
N LYS A 204 17.19 -44.88 -1.27
CA LYS A 204 17.66 -46.03 -0.50
C LYS A 204 16.62 -47.16 -0.47
N LEU A 205 15.33 -46.81 -0.35
CA LEU A 205 14.25 -47.79 -0.37
C LEU A 205 14.16 -48.53 -1.72
N ILE A 206 14.33 -47.81 -2.83
CA ILE A 206 14.40 -48.40 -4.18
C ILE A 206 15.58 -49.37 -4.28
N SER A 207 16.77 -48.97 -3.82
CA SER A 207 17.96 -49.83 -3.82
C SER A 207 17.78 -51.11 -2.99
N ILE A 208 17.12 -51.03 -1.83
CA ILE A 208 16.80 -52.20 -1.01
C ILE A 208 15.82 -53.11 -1.75
N LYS A 209 14.81 -52.55 -2.42
CA LYS A 209 13.84 -53.32 -3.19
C LYS A 209 14.49 -54.07 -4.35
N ASP A 210 15.38 -53.41 -5.09
CA ASP A 210 16.15 -54.03 -6.18
C ASP A 210 17.05 -55.16 -5.67
N SER A 211 17.73 -54.95 -4.53
CA SER A 211 18.56 -55.96 -3.88
C SER A 211 17.73 -57.17 -3.42
N THR A 212 16.54 -56.92 -2.89
CA THR A 212 15.59 -57.97 -2.49
C THR A 212 15.09 -58.75 -3.69
N GLU A 213 14.81 -58.08 -4.81
CA GLU A 213 14.40 -58.75 -6.05
C GLU A 213 15.52 -59.60 -6.64
N GLN A 214 16.78 -59.13 -6.59
CA GLN A 214 17.94 -59.92 -6.99
C GLN A 214 18.10 -61.18 -6.13
N LEU A 215 17.96 -61.06 -4.80
CA LEU A 215 17.97 -62.22 -3.90
C LEU A 215 16.85 -63.21 -4.23
N ASN A 216 15.63 -62.73 -4.48
CA ASN A 216 14.52 -63.59 -4.87
C ASN A 216 14.79 -64.34 -6.20
N ARG A 217 15.44 -63.68 -7.18
CA ARG A 217 15.86 -64.35 -8.42
C ARG A 217 16.92 -65.43 -8.19
N LEU A 218 17.88 -65.17 -7.29
CA LEU A 218 18.88 -66.17 -6.90
C LEU A 218 18.24 -67.37 -6.19
N PHE A 219 17.31 -67.14 -5.26
CA PHE A 219 16.57 -68.21 -4.59
C PHE A 219 15.71 -69.03 -5.56
N ALA A 220 15.01 -68.39 -6.50
CA ALA A 220 14.26 -69.11 -7.53
C ALA A 220 15.17 -69.96 -8.45
N GLY A 221 16.39 -69.48 -8.73
CA GLY A 221 17.41 -70.26 -9.43
C GLY A 221 17.90 -71.47 -8.63
N TYR A 222 18.12 -71.29 -7.33
CA TYR A 222 18.52 -72.36 -6.42
C TYR A 222 17.43 -73.41 -6.24
N GLU A 223 16.15 -73.00 -6.17
CA GLU A 223 15.04 -73.94 -6.08
C GLU A 223 14.95 -74.80 -7.34
N LYS A 224 15.08 -74.19 -8.53
CA LYS A 224 15.15 -74.91 -9.82
C LYS A 224 16.34 -75.88 -9.89
N SER A 225 17.52 -75.47 -9.40
CA SER A 225 18.70 -76.35 -9.40
C SER A 225 18.55 -77.49 -8.38
N SER A 226 17.97 -77.22 -7.21
CA SER A 226 17.73 -78.26 -6.20
C SER A 226 16.80 -79.37 -6.71
N HIS A 227 15.82 -79.03 -7.54
CA HIS A 227 14.94 -80.00 -8.18
C HIS A 227 15.67 -80.87 -9.21
N THR A 228 16.58 -80.31 -10.02
CA THR A 228 17.41 -81.10 -10.95
C THR A 228 18.41 -81.97 -10.21
N TRP A 229 19.03 -81.49 -9.14
CA TRP A 229 19.92 -82.30 -8.29
C TRP A 229 19.18 -83.46 -7.64
N ARG A 230 17.99 -83.22 -7.07
CA ARG A 230 17.15 -84.29 -6.50
C ARG A 230 16.69 -85.29 -7.56
N SER A 231 16.38 -84.83 -8.77
CA SER A 231 16.02 -85.71 -9.90
C SER A 231 17.20 -86.58 -10.33
N ASN A 232 18.38 -85.98 -10.52
CA ASN A 232 19.60 -86.68 -10.92
C ASN A 232 20.06 -87.67 -9.85
N ALA A 233 19.95 -87.31 -8.56
CA ALA A 233 20.23 -88.22 -7.46
C ALA A 233 19.32 -89.46 -7.47
N ARG A 234 18.02 -89.29 -7.76
CA ARG A 234 17.09 -90.43 -7.91
C ARG A 234 17.41 -91.29 -9.12
N GLN A 235 17.76 -90.68 -10.26
CA GLN A 235 18.16 -91.42 -11.46
C GLN A 235 19.46 -92.19 -11.23
N PHE A 236 20.43 -91.57 -10.56
CA PHE A 236 21.69 -92.20 -10.19
C PHE A 236 21.47 -93.34 -9.19
N SER A 237 20.67 -93.14 -8.13
CA SER A 237 20.36 -94.19 -7.17
C SER A 237 19.65 -95.38 -7.82
N HIS A 238 18.75 -95.12 -8.78
CA HIS A 238 18.08 -96.16 -9.54
C HIS A 238 19.04 -96.92 -10.49
N ALA A 239 19.95 -96.19 -11.16
CA ALA A 239 20.98 -96.79 -12.01
C ALA A 239 21.96 -97.65 -11.19
N VAL A 240 22.37 -97.17 -10.01
CA VAL A 240 23.20 -97.93 -9.07
C VAL A 240 22.47 -99.17 -8.57
N ALA A 241 21.19 -99.05 -8.18
CA ALA A 241 20.39 -100.20 -7.75
C ALA A 241 20.27 -101.28 -8.85
N LEU A 242 20.04 -100.87 -10.10
CA LEU A 242 20.03 -101.78 -11.26
C LEU A 242 21.39 -102.42 -11.49
N ALA A 243 22.48 -101.65 -11.45
CA ALA A 243 23.84 -102.19 -11.61
C ALA A 243 24.19 -103.19 -10.50
N VAL A 244 23.83 -102.89 -9.25
CA VAL A 244 24.04 -103.80 -8.10
C VAL A 244 23.18 -105.06 -8.21
N SER A 245 21.98 -104.97 -8.77
CA SER A 245 21.13 -106.14 -9.01
C SER A 245 21.70 -107.11 -10.06
N GLN A 246 22.51 -106.60 -11.00
CA GLN A 246 23.16 -107.41 -12.05
C GLN A 246 24.50 -108.01 -11.62
N LEU A 247 25.05 -107.62 -10.46
CA LEU A 247 26.28 -108.21 -9.95
C LEU A 247 26.08 -109.67 -9.50
N PRO A 248 27.06 -110.56 -9.69
CA PRO A 248 27.05 -111.91 -9.14
C PRO A 248 26.90 -111.92 -7.61
N GLU A 249 26.16 -112.90 -7.08
CA GLU A 249 25.75 -112.97 -5.65
C GLU A 249 26.91 -112.87 -4.64
N ARG A 250 28.10 -113.36 -5.02
CA ARG A 250 29.29 -113.30 -4.16
C ARG A 250 29.80 -111.87 -3.95
N ILE A 251 29.70 -111.03 -4.97
CA ILE A 251 30.11 -109.62 -4.91
C ILE A 251 29.05 -108.79 -4.19
N ARG A 252 27.76 -109.13 -4.38
CA ARG A 252 26.66 -108.45 -3.69
C ARG A 252 26.73 -108.64 -2.17
N ARG A 253 27.07 -109.84 -1.69
CA ARG A 253 27.28 -110.10 -0.25
C ARG A 253 28.51 -109.38 0.33
N ALA A 254 29.60 -109.29 -0.43
CA ALA A 254 30.78 -108.53 -0.03
C ALA A 254 30.48 -107.02 0.06
N LEU A 255 29.68 -106.47 -0.87
CA LEU A 255 29.25 -105.06 -0.85
C LEU A 255 28.18 -104.76 0.22
N ALA A 256 27.36 -105.74 0.60
CA ALA A 256 26.37 -105.60 1.67
C ALA A 256 27.00 -105.57 3.09
N GLY A 257 28.33 -105.70 3.19
CA GLY A 257 29.03 -105.65 4.47
C GLY A 257 28.73 -106.87 5.36
N GLU A 258 28.30 -107.99 4.80
CA GLU A 258 28.34 -109.28 5.50
C GLU A 258 29.81 -109.73 5.63
N GLN A 259 30.56 -109.04 6.49
CA GLN A 259 31.83 -109.52 7.01
C GLN A 259 31.51 -110.69 7.93
N SER A 260 32.01 -111.89 7.59
CA SER A 260 32.03 -113.00 8.54
C SER A 260 32.91 -112.60 9.71
N ASP A 261 32.36 -112.67 10.91
CA ASP A 261 33.01 -112.34 12.17
C ASP A 261 34.41 -112.98 12.29
N THR A 262 35.45 -112.15 12.22
CA THR A 262 36.78 -112.44 12.76
C THR A 262 37.35 -111.18 13.41
N GLU A 263 37.05 -111.07 14.70
CA GLU A 263 37.99 -110.85 15.82
C GLU A 263 39.10 -109.79 15.68
N ALA A 264 39.00 -108.78 16.56
CA ALA A 264 40.04 -108.06 17.31
C ALA A 264 41.20 -107.38 16.55
N THR A 265 41.38 -106.08 16.78
CA THR A 265 42.33 -105.54 17.78
C THR A 265 42.25 -104.01 17.85
N ASP A 266 42.40 -103.50 19.07
CA ASP A 266 42.53 -102.10 19.45
C ASP A 266 43.62 -101.37 18.67
N ASP A 267 43.40 -100.09 18.32
CA ASP A 267 44.46 -99.10 18.43
C ASP A 267 43.87 -97.67 18.54
N ASP A 268 44.25 -97.00 19.61
CA ASP A 268 43.97 -95.61 19.91
C ASP A 268 44.72 -94.70 18.93
N THR A 269 44.07 -93.70 18.36
CA THR A 269 44.80 -92.50 17.92
C THR A 269 43.93 -91.25 17.97
N VAL A 270 44.19 -90.49 19.02
CA VAL A 270 43.82 -89.11 19.28
C VAL A 270 44.33 -88.21 18.15
N LEU A 271 43.45 -87.44 17.51
CA LEU A 271 43.82 -86.22 16.81
C LEU A 271 42.87 -85.09 17.24
N THR A 272 43.42 -84.22 18.09
CA THR A 272 42.92 -82.89 18.45
C THR A 272 42.91 -82.01 17.19
N ALA A 273 41.74 -81.50 16.81
CA ALA A 273 41.62 -80.44 15.82
C ALA A 273 41.46 -79.10 16.55
N GLU A 274 42.45 -78.23 16.33
CA GLU A 274 42.56 -76.86 16.84
C GLU A 274 41.34 -76.01 16.45
N SER A 275 40.70 -75.41 17.46
CA SER A 275 39.78 -74.30 17.31
C SER A 275 40.57 -73.01 17.06
N GLY A 276 40.56 -72.53 15.83
CA GLY A 276 41.07 -71.20 15.48
C GLY A 276 40.06 -70.13 15.88
N ASP A 277 40.34 -69.43 16.98
CA ASP A 277 39.68 -68.20 17.38
C ASP A 277 40.06 -67.08 16.41
N MET A 278 39.06 -66.50 15.74
CA MET A 278 39.20 -65.30 14.92
C MET A 278 38.71 -64.11 15.76
N GLU A 279 39.66 -63.35 16.32
CA GLU A 279 39.40 -62.06 16.94
C GLU A 279 38.88 -61.07 15.88
N ILE A 280 37.64 -60.64 16.05
CA ILE A 280 37.07 -59.51 15.29
C ILE A 280 37.34 -58.26 16.12
N ASP A 281 38.41 -57.55 15.74
CA ASP A 281 38.77 -56.26 16.30
C ASP A 281 37.68 -55.23 15.95
N SER A 282 36.95 -54.80 16.97
CA SER A 282 35.85 -53.83 16.87
C SER A 282 36.26 -52.55 17.60
N SER A 283 37.19 -51.80 17.00
CA SER A 283 37.49 -50.45 17.44
C SER A 283 37.85 -49.55 16.25
N GLU A 284 36.87 -48.83 15.73
CA GLU A 284 37.06 -47.42 15.34
C GLU A 284 35.69 -46.76 15.14
N ALA A 285 35.18 -46.23 16.26
CA ALA A 285 34.30 -45.09 16.26
C ALA A 285 35.17 -43.84 16.37
N ALA A 286 34.95 -42.85 15.50
CA ALA A 286 34.68 -41.45 15.90
C ALA A 286 34.95 -40.48 14.75
N GLU A 287 33.93 -39.64 14.51
CA GLU A 287 34.07 -38.19 14.32
C GLU A 287 34.89 -37.69 13.13
N ASN A 288 34.19 -37.23 12.09
CA ASN A 288 34.47 -35.88 11.60
C ASN A 288 33.22 -35.23 10.98
N GLU A 289 32.51 -34.48 11.82
CA GLU A 289 31.60 -33.41 11.43
C GLU A 289 32.38 -32.08 11.39
N ASN A 290 32.00 -31.21 10.45
CA ASN A 290 32.37 -29.80 10.27
C ASN A 290 33.63 -29.47 9.43
N THR A 291 33.40 -29.17 8.15
CA THR A 291 33.69 -27.84 7.56
C THR A 291 32.77 -27.58 6.37
#